data_AF-A0A349TDY9-F1
#
_entry.id   AF-A0A349TDY9-F1
#
_cell.length_a   1.000
_cell.length_b   1.000
_cell.length_c   1.000
_cell.angle_alpha   90.00
_cell.angle_beta   90.00
_cell.angle_gamma   90.00
#
_symmetry.space_group_name_H-M   'P 1'
#
loop_
_entity.id
_entity.type
_entity.pdbx_description
1 polymer ?
#
loop_
_entity_poly.entity_id
_entity_poly.type
_entity_poly.pdbx_seq_one_letter_code
_entity_poly.pdbx_strand_id
1 'polypeptide(L)'
;MTTYNPRRFAIASGLLAGLAILLLLQSISSINFKREPELSISLLPMNGLAREQFAFTEFAAKVTDPKETQAAAEYASGQARRALRSKPLAPKSHAILAMAEPDSSVRSEIISLAASLNRRDLALQGLWLNEKLSEGNFPATIEALDQILRVHPQHSEQFFPVLAEALEDQRTIPEFAQLLQGPLPWKTGFLRYAVRQRQLQPNLALLRMQIGFEGEPIDRSLIAGLVRQGLYSEAHGLYAHIIENPPVGSELTIGPWRSAYPPFDWYFVNDAGFRVQPSLNGETLDIAVRSGRGGVIIEKFIPAPTGAAQVRIKHRIAPLQQLRDVRLQANCAGSGTPYFDGRFKPGEVVFDLPQAP
;
A
#
# COMPACT_ATOMS: atom_id res chain seq x y z
N MET A 1 72.28 18.01 14.59
CA MET A 1 71.82 17.57 15.93
C MET A 1 70.75 18.53 16.41
N THR A 2 69.48 18.18 16.22
CA THR A 2 68.34 18.93 16.75
C THR A 2 68.28 18.72 18.27
N THR A 3 68.43 19.78 19.05
CA THR A 3 68.39 19.74 20.51
C THR A 3 66.98 19.38 20.97
N TYR A 4 66.84 18.20 21.56
CA TYR A 4 65.60 17.71 22.16
C TYR A 4 65.23 18.61 23.35
N ASN A 5 64.12 19.33 23.26
CA ASN A 5 63.65 20.19 24.35
C ASN A 5 62.58 19.43 25.17
N PRO A 6 62.94 18.84 26.33
CA PRO A 6 62.07 17.95 27.09
C PRO A 6 60.77 18.64 27.55
N ARG A 7 60.79 19.97 27.72
CA ARG A 7 59.58 20.76 28.03
C ARG A 7 58.56 20.74 26.91
N ARG A 8 59.00 20.83 25.65
CA ARG A 8 58.10 20.76 24.49
C ARG A 8 57.48 19.37 24.35
N PHE A 9 58.25 18.32 24.64
CA PHE A 9 57.75 16.95 24.61
C PHE A 9 56.70 16.70 25.71
N ALA A 10 56.94 17.16 26.95
CA ALA A 10 55.98 17.02 28.04
C ALA A 10 54.66 17.75 27.76
N ILE A 11 54.72 18.97 27.20
CA ILE A 11 53.53 19.73 26.79
C ILE A 11 52.77 19.00 25.68
N ALA A 12 53.47 18.53 24.65
CA ALA A 12 52.85 17.81 23.54
C ALA A 12 52.15 16.51 24.01
N SER A 13 52.81 15.72 24.86
CA SER A 13 52.23 14.50 25.43
C SER A 13 51.02 14.78 26.32
N GLY A 14 51.05 15.86 27.11
CA GLY A 14 49.90 16.29 27.92
C GLY A 14 48.70 16.71 27.08
N LEU A 15 48.93 17.47 26.00
CA LEU A 15 47.89 17.87 25.05
C LEU A 15 47.27 16.66 24.33
N LEU A 16 48.11 15.70 23.90
CA LEU A 16 47.66 14.47 23.24
C LEU A 16 46.82 13.61 24.20
N ALA A 17 47.25 13.44 25.44
CA ALA A 17 46.47 12.70 26.45
C ALA A 17 45.13 13.38 26.74
N GLY A 18 45.11 14.71 26.89
CA GLY A 18 43.87 15.47 27.08
C GLY A 18 42.91 15.33 25.90
N LEU A 19 43.41 15.43 24.67
CA LEU A 19 42.61 15.23 23.46
C LEU A 19 42.07 13.80 23.37
N ALA A 20 42.88 12.79 23.69
CA ALA A 20 42.46 11.40 23.71
C ALA A 20 41.31 11.15 24.69
N ILE A 21 41.38 11.73 25.90
CA ILE A 21 40.29 11.66 26.89
C ILE A 21 39.02 12.34 26.36
N LEU A 22 39.14 13.53 25.77
CA LEU A 22 37.99 14.24 25.20
C LEU A 22 37.32 13.45 24.07
N LEU A 23 38.10 12.81 23.19
CA LEU A 23 37.58 11.96 22.12
C LEU A 23 36.90 10.70 22.67
N LEU A 24 37.45 10.09 23.73
CA LEU A 24 36.83 8.97 24.43
C LEU A 24 35.48 9.37 25.03
N LEU A 25 35.43 10.49 25.76
CA LEU A 25 34.18 11.03 26.33
C LEU A 25 33.16 11.36 25.25
N GLN A 26 33.59 11.96 24.13
CA GLN A 26 32.74 12.24 22.98
C GLN A 26 32.18 10.96 22.35
N SER A 27 33.00 9.92 22.21
CA SER A 27 32.57 8.63 21.66
C SER A 27 31.54 7.96 22.57
N ILE A 28 31.82 7.87 23.88
CA ILE A 28 30.90 7.29 24.87
C ILE A 28 29.56 8.04 24.89
N SER A 29 29.61 9.38 24.89
CA SER A 29 28.43 10.24 24.85
C SER A 29 27.63 10.06 23.54
N SER A 30 28.31 9.92 22.40
CA SER A 30 27.66 9.76 21.08
C SER A 30 27.06 8.38 20.85
N ILE A 31 27.56 7.35 21.51
CA ILE A 31 27.00 5.99 21.43
C ILE A 31 25.78 5.84 22.34
N ASN A 32 25.83 6.44 23.55
CA ASN A 32 24.82 6.22 24.57
C ASN A 32 23.69 7.25 24.60
N PHE A 33 23.75 8.33 23.81
CA PHE A 33 22.77 9.42 23.91
C PHE A 33 21.30 8.99 23.76
N LYS A 34 21.01 7.90 23.05
CA LYS A 34 19.64 7.37 22.90
C LYS A 34 19.15 6.62 24.13
N ARG A 35 20.04 5.97 24.88
CA ARG A 35 19.72 5.09 26.01
C ARG A 35 19.85 5.82 27.34
N GLU A 36 20.93 6.57 27.52
CA GLU A 36 21.27 7.29 28.74
C GLU A 36 21.64 8.75 28.40
N PRO A 37 20.63 9.57 28.02
CA PRO A 37 20.88 10.95 27.62
C PRO A 37 21.47 11.80 28.76
N GLU A 38 21.07 11.54 30.02
CA GLU A 38 21.61 12.24 31.19
C GLU A 38 23.11 12.01 31.38
N LEU A 39 23.55 10.74 31.37
CA LEU A 39 24.97 10.39 31.44
C LEU A 39 25.73 10.99 30.25
N SER A 40 25.14 10.95 29.07
CA SER A 40 25.77 11.50 27.87
C SER A 40 25.99 13.02 27.98
N ILE A 41 25.06 13.74 28.62
CA ILE A 41 25.20 15.18 28.93
C ILE A 41 26.23 15.42 30.03
N SER A 42 26.31 14.58 31.07
CA SER A 42 27.30 14.75 32.14
C SER A 42 28.74 14.53 31.64
N LEU A 43 28.94 13.58 30.73
CA LEU A 43 30.24 13.29 30.11
C LEU A 43 30.65 14.37 29.10
N LEU A 44 29.71 14.85 28.27
CA LEU A 44 29.96 15.89 27.29
C LEU A 44 28.79 16.88 27.24
N PRO A 45 28.82 17.97 28.04
CA PRO A 45 27.71 18.94 28.13
C PRO A 45 27.37 19.63 26.80
N MET A 46 28.27 19.61 25.83
CA MET A 46 28.07 20.19 24.49
C MET A 46 27.40 19.23 23.49
N ASN A 47 27.13 17.97 23.87
CA ASN A 47 26.44 17.03 22.98
C ASN A 47 24.97 17.43 22.77
N GLY A 48 24.70 18.11 21.66
CA GLY A 48 23.36 18.58 21.31
C GLY A 48 22.35 17.44 21.08
N LEU A 49 22.79 16.28 20.57
CA LEU A 49 21.89 15.14 20.36
C LEU A 49 21.48 14.49 21.69
N ALA A 50 22.37 14.45 22.67
CA ALA A 50 22.03 14.00 24.02
C ALA A 50 21.04 14.95 24.70
N ARG A 51 21.24 16.26 24.56
CA ARG A 51 20.29 17.27 25.06
C ARG A 51 18.93 17.20 24.38
N GLU A 52 18.92 17.02 23.07
CA GLU A 52 17.70 16.83 22.30
C GLU A 52 16.94 15.59 22.79
N GLN A 53 17.63 14.45 22.93
CA GLN A 53 17.00 13.23 23.39
C GLN A 53 16.51 13.35 24.84
N PHE A 54 17.27 14.01 25.71
CA PHE A 54 16.82 14.31 27.08
C PHE A 54 15.53 15.15 27.07
N ALA A 55 15.49 16.23 26.30
CA ALA A 55 14.32 17.08 26.18
C ALA A 55 13.10 16.29 25.67
N PHE A 56 13.30 15.42 24.69
CA PHE A 56 12.23 14.60 24.13
C PHE A 56 11.73 13.53 25.11
N THR A 57 12.61 12.91 25.90
CA THR A 57 12.22 11.95 26.94
C THR A 57 11.41 12.65 28.04
N GLU A 58 11.84 13.83 28.51
CA GLU A 58 11.10 14.62 29.50
C GLU A 58 9.74 15.05 28.98
N PHE A 59 9.67 15.48 27.72
CA PHE A 59 8.41 15.79 27.04
C PHE A 59 7.49 14.57 27.02
N ALA A 60 7.96 13.45 26.46
CA ALA A 60 7.14 12.25 26.28
C ALA A 60 6.66 11.66 27.62
N ALA A 61 7.48 11.74 28.69
CA ALA A 61 7.10 11.29 30.02
C ALA A 61 5.97 12.11 30.66
N LYS A 62 5.76 13.36 30.19
CA LYS A 62 4.73 14.27 30.69
C LYS A 62 3.46 14.30 29.85
N VAL A 63 3.46 13.74 28.64
CA VAL A 63 2.26 13.66 27.80
C VAL A 63 1.47 12.42 28.18
N THR A 64 0.47 12.58 29.06
CA THR A 64 -0.46 11.49 29.40
C THR A 64 -1.83 11.66 28.75
N ASP A 65 -2.24 12.91 28.50
CA ASP A 65 -3.43 13.30 27.74
C ASP A 65 -3.01 14.28 26.61
N PRO A 66 -3.61 14.19 25.40
CA PRO A 66 -3.42 15.19 24.34
C PRO A 66 -3.52 16.66 24.78
N LYS A 67 -4.36 16.98 25.77
CA LYS A 67 -4.52 18.33 26.32
C LYS A 67 -3.29 18.85 27.07
N GLU A 68 -2.42 17.97 27.53
CA GLU A 68 -1.20 18.31 28.27
C GLU A 68 0.00 18.56 27.34
N THR A 69 -0.14 18.27 26.05
CA THR A 69 0.96 18.32 25.07
C THR A 69 1.68 19.66 25.06
N GLN A 70 0.96 20.78 25.06
CA GLN A 70 1.57 22.10 25.04
C GLN A 70 2.34 22.39 26.34
N ALA A 71 1.73 22.14 27.50
CA ALA A 71 2.38 22.37 28.79
C ALA A 71 3.64 21.49 28.99
N ALA A 72 3.58 20.23 28.53
CA ALA A 72 4.72 19.33 28.51
C ALA A 72 5.84 19.84 27.58
N ALA A 73 5.48 20.36 26.41
CA ALA A 73 6.42 20.92 25.45
C ALA A 73 7.06 22.22 25.98
N GLU A 74 6.27 23.09 26.62
CA GLU A 74 6.75 24.30 27.29
C GLU A 74 7.79 23.97 28.36
N TYR A 75 7.52 22.94 29.19
CA TYR A 75 8.47 22.45 30.19
C TYR A 75 9.79 21.96 29.55
N ALA A 76 9.72 21.22 28.44
CA ALA A 76 10.90 20.70 27.75
C ALA A 76 11.63 21.75 26.88
N SER A 77 10.99 22.89 26.58
CA SER A 77 11.48 23.90 25.64
C SER A 77 12.86 24.46 26.01
N GLY A 78 13.15 24.62 27.30
CA GLY A 78 14.44 25.12 27.77
C GLY A 78 15.61 24.21 27.38
N GLN A 79 15.40 22.89 27.43
CA GLN A 79 16.41 21.91 27.00
C GLN A 79 16.48 21.81 25.48
N ALA A 80 15.35 21.89 24.78
CA ALA A 80 15.31 21.94 23.32
C ALA A 80 16.09 23.15 22.76
N ARG A 81 15.93 24.35 23.33
CA ARG A 81 16.72 25.54 22.93
C ARG A 81 18.22 25.35 23.17
N ARG A 82 18.61 24.69 24.28
CA ARG A 82 20.02 24.38 24.56
C ARG A 82 20.59 23.37 23.57
N ALA A 83 19.80 22.38 23.17
CA ALA A 83 20.19 21.43 22.13
C ALA A 83 20.42 22.13 20.78
N LEU A 84 19.53 23.06 20.38
CA LEU A 84 19.68 23.80 19.13
C LEU A 84 20.92 24.71 19.07
N ARG A 85 21.37 25.26 20.21
CA ARG A 85 22.60 26.06 20.27
C ARG A 85 23.85 25.28 19.89
N SER A 86 23.90 23.97 20.19
CA SER A 86 25.03 23.11 19.81
C SER A 86 24.75 22.28 18.55
N LYS A 87 23.48 22.01 18.24
CA LYS A 87 23.04 21.25 17.07
C LYS A 87 21.80 21.89 16.43
N PRO A 88 21.96 22.87 15.53
CA PRO A 88 20.83 23.61 14.92
C PRO A 88 19.84 22.75 14.11
N LEU A 89 20.26 21.56 13.66
CA LEU A 89 19.45 20.64 12.87
C LEU A 89 18.86 19.48 13.72
N ALA A 90 18.70 19.68 15.04
CA ALA A 90 18.10 18.70 15.95
C ALA A 90 16.56 18.66 15.77
N PRO A 91 16.00 17.67 15.04
CA PRO A 91 14.59 17.68 14.64
C PRO A 91 13.58 17.61 15.79
N LYS A 92 13.84 16.81 16.83
CA LYS A 92 12.95 16.67 17.98
C LYS A 92 12.92 17.94 18.81
N SER A 93 14.03 18.68 18.83
CA SER A 93 14.05 20.00 19.47
C SER A 93 13.15 20.99 18.74
N HIS A 94 13.15 20.98 17.40
CA HIS A 94 12.20 21.77 16.61
C HIS A 94 10.75 21.35 16.87
N ALA A 95 10.47 20.04 16.92
CA ALA A 95 9.14 19.52 17.25
C ALA A 95 8.64 19.99 18.63
N ILE A 96 9.51 19.92 19.66
CA ILE A 96 9.18 20.42 21.01
C ILE A 96 8.89 21.93 20.98
N LEU A 97 9.72 22.72 20.27
CA LEU A 97 9.49 24.17 20.19
C LEU A 97 8.22 24.52 19.43
N ALA A 98 7.87 23.79 18.38
CA ALA A 98 6.60 23.94 17.70
C ALA A 98 5.42 23.61 18.63
N MET A 99 5.47 22.50 19.36
CA MET A 99 4.40 22.11 20.29
C MET A 99 4.28 23.05 21.50
N ALA A 100 5.36 23.73 21.88
CA ALA A 100 5.36 24.72 22.95
C ALA A 100 4.82 26.10 22.50
N GLU A 101 4.59 26.31 21.19
CA GLU A 101 4.13 27.59 20.67
C GLU A 101 2.59 27.68 20.75
N PRO A 102 2.04 28.61 21.55
CA PRO A 102 0.59 28.80 21.67
C PRO A 102 -0.04 29.33 20.38
N ASP A 103 0.65 30.22 19.65
CA ASP A 103 0.14 30.79 18.42
C ASP A 103 0.14 29.75 17.30
N SER A 104 -1.05 29.42 16.77
CA SER A 104 -1.18 28.42 15.72
C SER A 104 -0.45 28.78 14.43
N SER A 105 -0.42 30.06 14.06
CA SER A 105 0.26 30.53 12.85
C SER A 105 1.78 30.39 12.99
N VAL A 106 2.32 30.78 14.15
CA VAL A 106 3.76 30.67 14.41
C VAL A 106 4.16 29.20 14.53
N ARG A 107 3.34 28.37 15.20
CA ARG A 107 3.54 26.92 15.27
C ARG A 107 3.61 26.28 13.89
N SER A 108 2.66 26.60 13.02
CA SER A 108 2.63 26.16 11.62
C SER A 108 3.88 26.55 10.85
N GLU A 109 4.36 27.79 11.01
CA GLU A 109 5.59 28.26 10.39
C GLU A 109 6.81 27.45 10.88
N ILE A 110 6.92 27.20 12.19
CA ILE A 110 7.99 26.39 12.77
C ILE A 110 7.96 24.97 12.21
N ILE A 111 6.79 24.32 12.19
CA ILE A 111 6.65 22.93 11.69
C ILE A 111 7.05 22.87 10.22
N SER A 112 6.52 23.77 9.39
CA SER A 112 6.84 23.83 7.95
C SER A 112 8.33 23.99 7.69
N LEU A 113 8.97 24.98 8.32
CA LEU A 113 10.41 25.23 8.19
C LEU A 113 11.22 24.04 8.69
N ALA A 114 10.89 23.49 9.85
CA ALA A 114 11.61 22.36 10.41
C ALA A 114 11.47 21.09 9.57
N ALA A 115 10.26 20.78 9.08
CA ALA A 115 10.00 19.62 8.23
C ALA A 115 10.76 19.73 6.89
N SER A 116 10.93 20.95 6.37
CA SER A 116 11.75 21.19 5.18
C SER A 116 13.24 20.86 5.41
N LEU A 117 13.74 21.08 6.64
CA LEU A 117 15.13 20.80 7.04
C LEU A 117 15.35 19.33 7.39
N ASN A 118 14.35 18.64 7.92
CA ASN A 118 14.47 17.23 8.33
C ASN A 118 13.23 16.39 7.95
N ARG A 119 13.43 15.53 6.95
CA ARG A 119 12.41 14.64 6.38
C ARG A 119 12.36 13.23 6.99
N ARG A 120 13.20 12.95 7.99
CA ARG A 120 13.41 11.59 8.51
C ARG A 120 12.95 11.38 9.94
N ASP A 121 12.78 12.45 10.71
CA ASP A 121 12.34 12.35 12.10
C ASP A 121 10.83 12.12 12.20
N LEU A 122 10.44 11.06 12.88
CA LEU A 122 9.04 10.65 12.97
C LEU A 122 8.18 11.66 13.73
N ALA A 123 8.69 12.27 14.80
CA ALA A 123 7.90 13.20 15.60
C ALA A 123 7.58 14.46 14.81
N LEU A 124 8.59 15.01 14.12
CA LEU A 124 8.42 16.18 13.27
C LEU A 124 7.52 15.90 12.06
N GLN A 125 7.73 14.77 11.38
CA GLN A 125 6.88 14.38 10.25
C GLN A 125 5.45 14.07 10.68
N GLY A 126 5.24 13.56 11.90
CA GLY A 126 3.91 13.39 12.49
C GLY A 126 3.19 14.72 12.75
N LEU A 127 3.90 15.74 13.23
CA LEU A 127 3.35 17.09 13.39
C LEU A 127 2.96 17.70 12.04
N TRP A 128 3.85 17.61 11.06
CA TRP A 128 3.57 18.08 9.69
C TRP A 128 2.37 17.38 9.08
N LEU A 129 2.29 16.04 9.20
CA LEU A 129 1.14 15.27 8.75
C LEU A 129 -0.16 15.74 9.41
N ASN A 130 -0.17 15.92 10.73
CA ASN A 130 -1.36 16.35 11.46
C ASN A 130 -1.84 17.75 11.01
N GLU A 131 -0.89 18.66 10.75
CA GLU A 131 -1.20 19.98 10.23
C GLU A 131 -1.86 19.91 8.83
N LYS A 132 -1.32 19.09 7.92
CA LYS A 132 -1.87 18.95 6.57
C LYS A 132 -3.19 18.21 6.51
N LEU A 133 -3.42 17.27 7.42
CA LEU A 133 -4.74 16.70 7.63
C LEU A 133 -5.74 17.76 8.09
N SER A 134 -5.36 18.62 9.04
CA SER A 134 -6.26 19.68 9.56
C SER A 134 -6.60 20.74 8.51
N GLU A 135 -5.70 20.99 7.56
CA GLU A 135 -5.91 21.91 6.42
C GLU A 135 -6.70 21.27 5.27
N GLY A 136 -6.94 19.95 5.29
CA GLY A 136 -7.49 19.22 4.15
C GLY A 136 -6.54 19.18 2.92
N ASN A 137 -5.24 19.38 3.14
CA ASN A 137 -4.23 19.41 2.08
C ASN A 137 -3.76 17.98 1.77
N PHE A 138 -4.59 17.24 1.03
CA PHE A 138 -4.30 15.84 0.65
C PHE A 138 -2.97 15.64 -0.07
N PRO A 139 -2.55 16.49 -1.04
CA PRO A 139 -1.24 16.34 -1.67
C PRO A 139 -0.09 16.37 -0.65
N ALA A 140 -0.08 17.33 0.28
CA ALA A 140 0.97 17.43 1.30
C ALA A 140 0.89 16.33 2.35
N THR A 141 -0.33 15.86 2.69
CA THR A 141 -0.55 14.69 3.56
C THR A 141 0.05 13.43 2.95
N ILE A 142 -0.19 13.20 1.66
CA ILE A 142 0.34 12.04 0.91
C ILE A 142 1.88 12.10 0.86
N GLU A 143 2.47 13.28 0.63
CA GLU A 143 3.92 13.47 0.68
C GLU A 143 4.51 13.17 2.08
N ALA A 144 3.88 13.66 3.15
CA ALA A 144 4.31 13.41 4.52
C ALA A 144 4.28 11.91 4.86
N LEU A 145 3.21 11.20 4.45
CA LEU A 145 3.07 9.76 4.63
C LEU A 145 4.13 8.98 3.85
N ASP A 146 4.47 9.39 2.61
CA ASP A 146 5.56 8.77 1.86
C ASP A 146 6.90 8.91 2.60
N GLN A 147 7.20 10.10 3.12
CA GLN A 147 8.44 10.35 3.89
C GLN A 147 8.50 9.47 5.14
N ILE A 148 7.40 9.38 5.90
CA ILE A 148 7.31 8.53 7.09
C ILE A 148 7.51 7.06 6.71
N LEU A 149 6.76 6.53 5.74
CA LEU A 149 6.75 5.10 5.42
C LEU A 149 8.04 4.62 4.73
N ARG A 150 8.78 5.51 4.05
CA ARG A 150 10.11 5.18 3.53
C ARG A 150 11.15 4.98 4.64
N VAL A 151 11.07 5.76 5.71
CA VAL A 151 12.07 5.76 6.79
C VAL A 151 11.67 4.81 7.92
N HIS A 152 10.37 4.70 8.18
CA HIS A 152 9.79 3.98 9.31
C HIS A 152 8.74 2.96 8.83
N PRO A 153 9.09 2.00 7.97
CA PRO A 153 8.15 1.04 7.38
C PRO A 153 7.42 0.18 8.42
N GLN A 154 7.98 0.03 9.63
CA GLN A 154 7.35 -0.69 10.75
C GLN A 154 6.03 -0.04 11.23
N HIS A 155 5.75 1.21 10.86
CA HIS A 155 4.49 1.89 11.19
C HIS A 155 3.41 1.77 10.09
N SER A 156 3.61 0.90 9.09
CA SER A 156 2.66 0.73 7.98
C SER A 156 1.23 0.46 8.45
N GLU A 157 1.04 -0.40 9.46
CA GLU A 157 -0.29 -0.72 10.01
C GLU A 157 -1.01 0.50 10.60
N GLN A 158 -0.26 1.44 11.15
CA GLN A 158 -0.79 2.67 11.73
C GLN A 158 -1.17 3.70 10.64
N PHE A 159 -0.40 3.78 9.56
CA PHE A 159 -0.53 4.84 8.55
C PHE A 159 -1.30 4.44 7.29
N PHE A 160 -1.43 3.15 6.99
CA PHE A 160 -2.27 2.68 5.87
C PHE A 160 -3.75 3.08 5.97
N PRO A 161 -4.39 3.12 7.17
CA PRO A 161 -5.73 3.66 7.30
C PRO A 161 -5.85 5.13 6.85
N VAL A 162 -4.85 5.97 7.13
CA VAL A 162 -4.85 7.38 6.74
C VAL A 162 -4.73 7.54 5.22
N LEU A 163 -3.87 6.74 4.58
CA LEU A 163 -3.79 6.68 3.11
C LEU A 163 -5.09 6.15 2.49
N ALA A 164 -5.74 5.19 3.13
CA ALA A 164 -7.03 4.67 2.67
C ALA A 164 -8.12 5.73 2.73
N GLU A 165 -8.23 6.47 3.84
CA GLU A 165 -9.17 7.58 3.98
C GLU A 165 -8.97 8.64 2.89
N ALA A 166 -7.72 9.01 2.59
CA ALA A 166 -7.43 9.92 1.48
C ALA A 166 -7.85 9.34 0.12
N LEU A 167 -7.63 8.04 -0.11
CA LEU A 167 -8.00 7.35 -1.35
C LEU A 167 -9.52 7.15 -1.52
N GLU A 168 -10.32 7.27 -0.45
CA GLU A 168 -11.79 7.28 -0.55
C GLU A 168 -12.29 8.51 -1.34
N ASP A 169 -11.56 9.62 -1.30
CA ASP A 169 -11.85 10.79 -2.10
C ASP A 169 -11.30 10.64 -3.52
N GLN A 170 -12.19 10.46 -4.50
CA GLN A 170 -11.85 10.30 -5.90
C GLN A 170 -10.99 11.46 -6.45
N ARG A 171 -11.06 12.66 -5.86
CA ARG A 171 -10.27 13.82 -6.27
C ARG A 171 -8.77 13.64 -6.03
N THR A 172 -8.37 12.73 -5.14
CA THR A 172 -6.96 12.46 -4.79
C THR A 172 -6.29 11.44 -5.71
N ILE A 173 -7.04 10.79 -6.60
CA ILE A 173 -6.53 9.73 -7.48
C ILE A 173 -5.35 10.21 -8.35
N PRO A 174 -5.36 11.42 -8.96
CA PRO A 174 -4.21 11.90 -9.73
C PRO A 174 -2.93 12.01 -8.90
N GLU A 175 -3.03 12.46 -7.65
CA GLU A 175 -1.91 12.59 -6.72
C GLU A 175 -1.38 11.21 -6.30
N PHE A 176 -2.28 10.27 -6.00
CA PHE A 176 -1.92 8.87 -5.77
C PHE A 176 -1.25 8.25 -6.99
N ALA A 177 -1.76 8.52 -8.20
CA ALA A 177 -1.18 8.03 -9.43
C ALA A 177 0.24 8.57 -9.61
N GLN A 178 0.44 9.87 -9.43
CA GLN A 178 1.76 10.50 -9.51
C GLN A 178 2.73 9.90 -8.48
N LEU A 179 2.31 9.76 -7.22
CA LEU A 179 3.16 9.21 -6.16
C LEU A 179 3.54 7.74 -6.44
N LEU A 180 2.56 6.92 -6.83
CA LEU A 180 2.72 5.48 -6.96
C LEU A 180 3.37 5.05 -8.28
N GLN A 181 3.68 5.97 -9.21
CA GLN A 181 4.47 5.65 -10.40
C GLN A 181 5.91 5.21 -10.04
N GLY A 182 6.49 5.78 -8.98
CA GLY A 182 7.85 5.47 -8.54
C GLY A 182 7.95 4.17 -7.71
N PRO A 183 9.17 3.63 -7.54
CA PRO A 183 9.41 2.54 -6.59
C PRO A 183 9.27 3.05 -5.15
N LEU A 184 8.16 2.70 -4.49
CA LEU A 184 7.96 2.95 -3.06
C LEU A 184 8.06 1.61 -2.30
N PRO A 185 8.90 1.51 -1.25
CA PRO A 185 9.03 0.27 -0.46
C PRO A 185 7.71 -0.23 0.14
N TRP A 186 6.78 0.69 0.41
CA TRP A 186 5.50 0.41 1.06
C TRP A 186 4.33 0.23 0.06
N LYS A 187 4.51 0.53 -1.25
CA LYS A 187 3.44 0.52 -2.28
C LYS A 187 2.70 -0.82 -2.30
N THR A 188 3.42 -1.94 -2.43
CA THR A 188 2.81 -3.27 -2.50
C THR A 188 2.06 -3.64 -1.21
N GLY A 189 2.58 -3.23 -0.06
CA GLY A 189 1.92 -3.41 1.23
C GLY A 189 0.60 -2.65 1.29
N PHE A 190 0.62 -1.38 0.90
CA PHE A 190 -0.57 -0.52 0.87
C PHE A 190 -1.62 -1.04 -0.11
N LEU A 191 -1.25 -1.39 -1.35
CA LEU A 191 -2.20 -1.91 -2.33
C LEU A 191 -2.86 -3.23 -1.87
N ARG A 192 -2.11 -4.10 -1.18
CA ARG A 192 -2.66 -5.34 -0.59
C ARG A 192 -3.61 -5.05 0.57
N TYR A 193 -3.33 -4.02 1.38
CA TYR A 193 -4.24 -3.56 2.41
C TYR A 193 -5.51 -2.98 1.78
N ALA A 194 -5.36 -2.06 0.84
CA ALA A 194 -6.45 -1.29 0.24
C ALA A 194 -7.41 -2.18 -0.58
N VAL A 195 -6.92 -3.17 -1.34
CA VAL A 195 -7.78 -4.03 -2.17
C VAL A 195 -8.78 -4.86 -1.35
N ARG A 196 -8.51 -5.07 -0.07
CA ARG A 196 -9.39 -5.78 0.87
C ARG A 196 -10.52 -4.90 1.40
N GLN A 197 -10.39 -3.58 1.30
CA GLN A 197 -11.39 -2.61 1.75
C GLN A 197 -12.42 -2.40 0.65
N ARG A 198 -13.66 -2.83 0.91
CA ARG A 198 -14.74 -2.82 -0.09
C ARG A 198 -14.97 -1.41 -0.66
N GLN A 199 -14.97 -0.39 0.20
CA GLN A 199 -15.22 0.99 -0.20
C GLN A 199 -14.11 1.60 -1.08
N LEU A 200 -12.89 1.06 -1.04
CA LEU A 200 -11.77 1.56 -1.84
C LEU A 200 -11.71 0.95 -3.25
N GLN A 201 -12.38 -0.17 -3.49
CA GLN A 201 -12.23 -0.92 -4.74
C GLN A 201 -12.56 -0.11 -6.00
N PRO A 202 -13.63 0.73 -6.04
CA PRO A 202 -13.88 1.58 -7.21
C PRO A 202 -12.72 2.55 -7.50
N ASN A 203 -12.23 3.24 -6.47
CA ASN A 203 -11.13 4.20 -6.63
C ASN A 203 -9.79 3.51 -6.93
N LEU A 204 -9.55 2.32 -6.38
CA LEU A 204 -8.39 1.50 -6.74
C LEU A 204 -8.44 1.05 -8.20
N ALA A 205 -9.63 0.75 -8.74
CA ALA A 205 -9.78 0.40 -10.14
C ALA A 205 -9.43 1.61 -11.02
N LEU A 206 -9.96 2.80 -10.71
CA LEU A 206 -9.61 4.04 -11.40
C LEU A 206 -8.12 4.36 -11.31
N LEU A 207 -7.52 4.20 -10.14
CA LEU A 207 -6.07 4.36 -9.94
C LEU A 207 -5.28 3.37 -10.82
N ARG A 208 -5.67 2.09 -10.82
CA ARG A 208 -5.02 1.03 -11.61
C ARG A 208 -5.07 1.29 -13.12
N MET A 209 -6.06 2.03 -13.61
CA MET A 209 -6.12 2.48 -15.01
C MET A 209 -5.09 3.56 -15.35
N GLN A 210 -4.54 4.27 -14.35
CA GLN A 210 -3.57 5.36 -14.51
C GLN A 210 -2.13 4.93 -14.21
N ILE A 211 -1.94 3.87 -13.43
CA ILE A 211 -0.62 3.38 -13.03
C ILE A 211 -0.43 1.92 -13.38
N GLY A 212 0.75 1.60 -13.91
CA GLY A 212 1.23 0.22 -13.92
C GLY A 212 1.70 -0.18 -12.52
N PHE A 213 1.29 -1.37 -12.08
CA PHE A 213 2.02 -2.06 -11.04
C PHE A 213 1.97 -3.57 -11.26
N GLU A 214 3.07 -4.23 -10.91
CA GLU A 214 3.15 -5.70 -10.92
C GLU A 214 2.30 -6.24 -9.78
N GLY A 215 1.26 -7.02 -10.11
CA GLY A 215 0.38 -7.53 -9.07
C GLY A 215 -0.83 -8.32 -9.55
N GLU A 216 -0.64 -9.38 -10.34
CA GLU A 216 -1.73 -10.30 -10.73
C GLU A 216 -2.64 -10.70 -9.54
N PRO A 217 -2.14 -10.97 -8.31
CA PRO A 217 -3.02 -11.27 -7.17
C PRO A 217 -3.88 -10.07 -6.70
N ILE A 218 -3.37 -8.84 -6.83
CA ILE A 218 -4.08 -7.62 -6.47
C ILE A 218 -5.16 -7.36 -7.51
N ASP A 219 -4.80 -7.41 -8.80
CA ASP A 219 -5.71 -7.24 -9.93
C ASP A 219 -6.86 -8.27 -9.87
N ARG A 220 -6.56 -9.54 -9.62
CA ARG A 220 -7.56 -10.59 -9.36
C ARG A 220 -8.51 -10.24 -8.22
N SER A 221 -7.95 -9.84 -7.08
CA SER A 221 -8.73 -9.51 -5.88
C SER A 221 -9.64 -8.30 -6.11
N LEU A 222 -9.16 -7.33 -6.89
CA LEU A 222 -9.87 -6.11 -7.24
C LEU A 222 -11.03 -6.41 -8.21
N ILE A 223 -10.79 -7.15 -9.30
CA ILE A 223 -11.82 -7.59 -10.24
C ILE A 223 -12.91 -8.39 -9.50
N ALA A 224 -12.52 -9.41 -8.75
CA ALA A 224 -13.47 -10.23 -7.99
C ALA A 224 -14.22 -9.40 -6.93
N GLY A 225 -13.56 -8.41 -6.35
CA GLY A 225 -14.14 -7.42 -5.44
C GLY A 225 -15.27 -6.65 -6.10
N LEU A 226 -14.99 -5.96 -7.20
CA LEU A 226 -15.96 -5.17 -7.97
C LEU A 226 -17.17 -6.01 -8.41
N VAL A 227 -16.95 -7.24 -8.90
CA VAL A 227 -18.02 -8.19 -9.26
C VAL A 227 -18.93 -8.51 -8.06
N ARG A 228 -18.37 -8.75 -6.87
CA ARG A 228 -19.17 -8.96 -5.64
C ARG A 228 -19.94 -7.71 -5.20
N GLN A 229 -19.60 -6.53 -5.71
CA GLN A 229 -20.35 -5.30 -5.48
C GLN A 229 -21.43 -5.03 -6.53
N GLY A 230 -21.51 -5.86 -7.58
CA GLY A 230 -22.39 -5.60 -8.73
C GLY A 230 -21.84 -4.57 -9.71
N LEU A 231 -20.58 -4.13 -9.54
CA LEU A 231 -19.90 -3.17 -10.41
C LEU A 231 -19.28 -3.90 -11.62
N TYR A 232 -20.13 -4.55 -12.41
CA TYR A 232 -19.70 -5.44 -13.49
C TYR A 232 -19.00 -4.71 -14.64
N SER A 233 -19.48 -3.51 -14.99
CA SER A 233 -18.92 -2.70 -16.07
C SER A 233 -17.52 -2.19 -15.72
N GLU A 234 -17.33 -1.71 -14.49
CA GLU A 234 -16.05 -1.27 -13.96
C GLU A 234 -15.06 -2.43 -13.88
N ALA A 235 -15.52 -3.60 -13.39
CA ALA A 235 -14.70 -4.79 -13.33
C ALA A 235 -14.24 -5.27 -14.72
N HIS A 236 -15.14 -5.24 -15.71
CA HIS A 236 -14.81 -5.59 -17.09
C HIS A 236 -13.85 -4.57 -17.72
N GLY A 237 -14.07 -3.27 -17.48
CA GLY A 237 -13.19 -2.21 -17.96
C GLY A 237 -11.76 -2.37 -17.43
N LEU A 238 -11.63 -2.68 -16.13
CA LEU A 238 -10.34 -2.98 -15.52
C LEU A 238 -9.69 -4.23 -16.11
N TYR A 239 -10.44 -5.33 -16.26
CA TYR A 239 -9.94 -6.55 -16.89
C TYR A 239 -9.42 -6.29 -18.31
N ALA A 240 -10.19 -5.58 -19.13
CA ALA A 240 -9.83 -5.22 -20.51
C ALA A 240 -8.56 -4.35 -20.58
N HIS A 241 -8.36 -3.47 -19.60
CA HIS A 241 -7.14 -2.66 -19.47
C HIS A 241 -5.92 -3.52 -19.13
N ILE A 242 -6.06 -4.50 -18.23
CA ILE A 242 -4.95 -5.35 -17.78
C ILE A 242 -4.44 -6.28 -18.88
N ILE A 243 -5.33 -6.86 -19.68
CA ILE A 243 -4.94 -7.87 -20.68
C ILE A 243 -4.45 -7.29 -22.01
N GLU A 244 -4.49 -5.96 -22.18
CA GLU A 244 -4.09 -5.20 -23.37
C GLU A 244 -4.56 -5.84 -24.70
N ASN A 245 -5.65 -5.30 -25.28
CA ASN A 245 -6.41 -5.81 -26.44
C ASN A 245 -7.45 -6.89 -26.07
N PRO A 246 -8.60 -6.50 -25.50
CA PRO A 246 -9.75 -7.41 -25.43
C PRO A 246 -10.16 -7.82 -26.85
N PRO A 247 -10.67 -9.04 -27.07
CA PRO A 247 -11.23 -9.42 -28.36
C PRO A 247 -12.39 -8.49 -28.71
N VAL A 248 -12.19 -7.63 -29.72
CA VAL A 248 -13.21 -6.74 -30.28
C VAL A 248 -13.59 -7.26 -31.66
N GLY A 249 -14.85 -7.66 -31.84
CA GLY A 249 -15.36 -8.16 -33.12
C GLY A 249 -16.76 -8.77 -32.98
N SER A 250 -17.44 -8.94 -34.11
CA SER A 250 -18.74 -9.65 -34.18
C SER A 250 -18.60 -11.15 -33.88
N GLU A 251 -17.40 -11.71 -34.00
CA GLU A 251 -17.06 -13.08 -33.61
C GLU A 251 -16.19 -13.04 -32.35
N LEU A 252 -16.84 -13.16 -31.20
CA LEU A 252 -16.14 -13.29 -29.92
C LEU A 252 -15.65 -14.74 -29.80
N THR A 253 -14.39 -15.00 -30.16
CA THR A 253 -13.75 -16.24 -29.73
C THR A 253 -13.67 -16.21 -28.21
N ILE A 254 -14.48 -17.02 -27.54
CA ILE A 254 -14.35 -17.25 -26.10
C ILE A 254 -12.99 -17.93 -25.93
N GLY A 255 -11.98 -17.12 -25.58
CA GLY A 255 -10.56 -17.41 -25.72
C GLY A 255 -10.07 -18.69 -25.03
N PRO A 256 -8.75 -18.97 -25.06
CA PRO A 256 -8.19 -20.19 -24.50
C PRO A 256 -8.61 -20.40 -23.04
N TRP A 257 -8.61 -21.66 -22.59
CA TRP A 257 -8.99 -22.10 -21.24
C TRP A 257 -8.00 -21.61 -20.18
N ARG A 258 -7.97 -20.29 -19.96
CA ARG A 258 -7.16 -19.56 -18.97
C ARG A 258 -8.05 -19.12 -17.81
N SER A 259 -7.45 -19.00 -16.63
CA SER A 259 -8.13 -18.65 -15.37
C SER A 259 -7.36 -17.61 -14.55
N ALA A 260 -6.60 -16.73 -15.23
CA ALA A 260 -5.78 -15.73 -14.53
C ALA A 260 -6.66 -14.67 -13.86
N TYR A 261 -7.75 -14.22 -14.50
CA TYR A 261 -8.63 -13.17 -13.99
C TYR A 261 -10.13 -13.53 -14.02
N PRO A 262 -10.59 -14.55 -13.26
CA PRO A 262 -12.01 -14.86 -13.17
C PRO A 262 -12.80 -13.69 -12.53
N PRO A 263 -14.09 -13.48 -12.91
CA PRO A 263 -14.88 -14.34 -13.79
C PRO A 263 -14.76 -13.99 -15.29
N PHE A 264 -13.93 -13.04 -15.70
CA PHE A 264 -13.78 -12.69 -17.12
C PHE A 264 -12.85 -13.63 -17.87
N ASP A 265 -11.89 -14.23 -17.17
CA ASP A 265 -11.31 -15.52 -17.53
C ASP A 265 -12.19 -16.68 -17.02
N TRP A 266 -11.92 -17.89 -17.50
CA TRP A 266 -12.67 -19.07 -17.07
C TRP A 266 -12.47 -19.32 -15.57
N TYR A 267 -13.57 -19.41 -14.84
CA TYR A 267 -13.61 -20.03 -13.53
C TYR A 267 -13.78 -21.54 -13.70
N PHE A 268 -12.90 -22.31 -13.07
CA PHE A 268 -12.96 -23.76 -13.04
C PHE A 268 -13.33 -24.21 -11.62
N VAL A 269 -14.36 -25.05 -11.49
CA VAL A 269 -14.73 -25.60 -10.17
C VAL A 269 -13.57 -26.42 -9.59
N ASN A 270 -13.31 -26.25 -8.30
CA ASN A 270 -12.25 -26.96 -7.59
C ASN A 270 -12.76 -27.59 -6.28
N ASP A 271 -13.90 -28.28 -6.38
CA ASP A 271 -14.56 -28.94 -5.27
C ASP A 271 -14.32 -30.45 -5.29
N ALA A 272 -14.43 -31.09 -4.12
CA ALA A 272 -14.37 -32.54 -4.03
C ALA A 272 -15.40 -33.21 -4.97
N GLY A 273 -14.91 -34.10 -5.83
CA GLY A 273 -15.73 -34.80 -6.82
C GLY A 273 -15.81 -34.13 -8.20
N PHE A 274 -15.15 -32.98 -8.39
CA PHE A 274 -14.93 -32.37 -9.70
C PHE A 274 -13.43 -32.28 -9.98
N ARG A 275 -13.05 -32.51 -11.24
CA ARG A 275 -11.72 -32.19 -11.76
C ARG A 275 -11.90 -31.50 -13.10
N VAL A 276 -11.47 -30.26 -13.18
CA VAL A 276 -11.49 -29.46 -14.41
C VAL A 276 -10.09 -28.92 -14.62
N GLN A 277 -9.43 -29.32 -15.71
CA GLN A 277 -8.04 -28.97 -15.96
C GLN A 277 -7.83 -28.59 -17.42
N PRO A 278 -7.33 -27.37 -17.72
CA PRO A 278 -6.95 -27.01 -19.07
C PRO A 278 -5.69 -27.77 -19.50
N SER A 279 -5.56 -28.05 -20.79
CA SER A 279 -4.32 -28.55 -21.38
C SER A 279 -3.18 -27.52 -21.23
N LEU A 280 -1.93 -27.96 -21.40
CA LEU A 280 -0.75 -27.09 -21.31
C LEU A 280 -0.81 -25.89 -22.28
N ASN A 281 -1.39 -26.08 -23.46
CA ASN A 281 -1.59 -25.02 -24.46
C ASN A 281 -2.91 -24.24 -24.28
N GLY A 282 -3.77 -24.65 -23.34
CA GLY A 282 -5.06 -24.02 -23.06
C GLY A 282 -6.11 -24.18 -24.16
N GLU A 283 -5.92 -25.10 -25.12
CA GLU A 283 -6.87 -25.33 -26.23
C GLU A 283 -7.98 -26.32 -25.88
N THR A 284 -7.70 -27.27 -24.99
CA THR A 284 -8.66 -28.29 -24.56
C THR A 284 -8.85 -28.27 -23.05
N LEU A 285 -9.98 -28.81 -22.61
CA LEU A 285 -10.36 -28.88 -21.20
C LEU A 285 -10.72 -30.33 -20.86
N ASP A 286 -10.01 -30.90 -19.89
CA ASP A 286 -10.32 -32.22 -19.35
C ASP A 286 -11.24 -32.06 -18.14
N ILE A 287 -12.38 -32.74 -18.20
CA ILE A 287 -13.45 -32.66 -17.20
C ILE A 287 -13.75 -34.06 -16.69
N ALA A 288 -13.70 -34.24 -15.36
CA ALA A 288 -14.20 -35.43 -14.70
C ALA A 288 -15.13 -35.04 -13.55
N VAL A 289 -16.30 -35.68 -13.51
CA VAL A 289 -17.32 -35.47 -12.48
C VAL A 289 -17.63 -36.81 -11.84
N ARG A 290 -17.55 -36.88 -10.50
CA ARG A 290 -17.88 -38.09 -9.75
C ARG A 290 -19.39 -38.36 -9.83
N SER A 291 -19.77 -39.63 -9.92
CA SER A 291 -21.18 -40.05 -9.93
C SER A 291 -21.98 -39.44 -8.78
N GLY A 292 -23.17 -38.93 -9.09
CA GLY A 292 -24.07 -38.28 -8.12
C GLY A 292 -23.74 -36.81 -7.80
N ARG A 293 -22.71 -36.23 -8.43
CA ARG A 293 -22.40 -34.79 -8.34
C ARG A 293 -22.90 -34.08 -9.60
N GLY A 294 -23.29 -32.82 -9.44
CA GLY A 294 -23.72 -31.94 -10.52
C GLY A 294 -23.66 -30.47 -10.09
N GLY A 295 -23.70 -29.56 -11.05
CA GLY A 295 -23.58 -28.12 -10.81
C GLY A 295 -22.81 -27.42 -11.91
N VAL A 296 -22.53 -26.13 -11.72
CA VAL A 296 -21.70 -25.34 -12.63
C VAL A 296 -20.25 -25.81 -12.50
N ILE A 297 -19.69 -26.32 -13.59
CA ILE A 297 -18.33 -26.86 -13.63
C ILE A 297 -17.32 -25.86 -14.20
N ILE A 298 -17.78 -24.99 -15.10
CA ILE A 298 -17.03 -23.89 -15.68
C ILE A 298 -17.95 -22.69 -15.87
N GLU A 299 -17.42 -21.49 -15.67
CA GLU A 299 -18.15 -20.24 -15.84
C GLU A 299 -17.24 -19.17 -16.42
N LYS A 300 -17.80 -18.28 -17.23
CA LYS A 300 -17.11 -17.08 -17.72
C LYS A 300 -18.12 -15.97 -18.00
N PHE A 301 -17.78 -14.76 -17.57
CA PHE A 301 -18.52 -13.55 -17.85
C PHE A 301 -18.06 -13.01 -19.20
N ILE A 302 -19.03 -12.65 -20.03
CA ILE A 302 -18.82 -12.00 -21.32
C ILE A 302 -19.68 -10.73 -21.38
N PRO A 303 -19.28 -9.72 -22.15
CA PRO A 303 -20.18 -8.62 -22.49
C PRO A 303 -21.48 -9.17 -23.07
N ALA A 304 -22.62 -8.62 -22.63
CA ALA A 304 -23.91 -9.03 -23.16
C ALA A 304 -23.98 -8.76 -24.66
N PRO A 305 -24.39 -9.74 -25.49
CA PRO A 305 -24.59 -9.50 -26.91
C PRO A 305 -25.70 -8.46 -27.12
N THR A 306 -25.53 -7.57 -28.09
CA THR A 306 -26.51 -6.50 -28.39
C THR A 306 -27.76 -6.99 -29.13
N GLY A 307 -27.86 -8.29 -29.39
CA GLY A 307 -28.98 -8.95 -30.06
C GLY A 307 -28.89 -10.48 -29.92
N ALA A 308 -29.62 -11.21 -30.75
CA ALA A 308 -29.50 -12.66 -30.82
C ALA A 308 -28.06 -13.08 -31.17
N ALA A 309 -27.55 -14.10 -30.49
CA ALA A 309 -26.18 -14.58 -30.65
C ALA A 309 -26.14 -16.09 -30.81
N GLN A 310 -25.05 -16.61 -31.35
CA GLN A 310 -24.81 -18.06 -31.43
C GLN A 310 -23.58 -18.44 -30.63
N VAL A 311 -23.69 -19.49 -29.83
CA VAL A 311 -22.55 -20.13 -29.16
C VAL A 311 -22.26 -21.45 -29.83
N ARG A 312 -21.06 -21.57 -30.41
CA ARG A 312 -20.58 -22.78 -31.08
C ARG A 312 -19.54 -23.47 -30.20
N ILE A 313 -19.77 -24.75 -29.89
CA ILE A 313 -18.90 -25.55 -29.04
C ILE A 313 -18.52 -26.85 -29.74
N LYS A 314 -17.21 -27.08 -29.88
CA LYS A 314 -16.65 -28.34 -30.37
C LYS A 314 -16.19 -29.19 -29.17
N HIS A 315 -16.65 -30.44 -29.06
CA HIS A 315 -16.27 -31.31 -27.95
C HIS A 315 -16.13 -32.78 -28.35
N ARG A 316 -15.49 -33.57 -27.47
CA ARG A 316 -15.34 -35.04 -27.57
C ARG A 316 -15.78 -35.77 -26.30
N ILE A 317 -16.76 -35.22 -25.59
CA ILE A 317 -17.32 -35.79 -24.36
C ILE A 317 -17.76 -37.24 -24.59
N ALA A 318 -17.25 -38.14 -23.75
CA ALA A 318 -17.54 -39.57 -23.76
C ALA A 318 -17.63 -40.10 -22.31
N PRO A 319 -18.44 -41.15 -22.05
CA PRO A 319 -19.33 -41.83 -22.99
C PRO A 319 -20.56 -40.99 -23.39
N LEU A 320 -21.10 -41.21 -24.59
CA LEU A 320 -22.17 -40.37 -25.17
C LEU A 320 -23.43 -40.24 -24.29
N GLN A 321 -23.69 -41.21 -23.42
CA GLN A 321 -24.80 -41.15 -22.45
C GLN A 321 -24.68 -39.95 -21.51
N GLN A 322 -23.46 -39.53 -21.15
CA GLN A 322 -23.20 -38.38 -20.27
C GLN A 322 -23.58 -37.04 -20.92
N LEU A 323 -23.69 -36.96 -22.25
CA LEU A 323 -24.11 -35.73 -22.93
C LEU A 323 -25.49 -35.24 -22.50
N ARG A 324 -26.35 -36.15 -22.03
CA ARG A 324 -27.70 -35.81 -21.54
C ARG A 324 -27.66 -34.92 -20.29
N ASP A 325 -26.56 -34.99 -19.55
CA ASP A 325 -26.36 -34.29 -18.28
C ASP A 325 -25.50 -33.02 -18.44
N VAL A 326 -24.96 -32.76 -19.64
CA VAL A 326 -24.14 -31.58 -19.95
C VAL A 326 -25.00 -30.50 -20.61
N ARG A 327 -24.97 -29.30 -20.03
CA ARG A 327 -25.83 -28.18 -20.40
C ARG A 327 -25.02 -26.90 -20.54
N LEU A 328 -25.38 -26.06 -21.52
CA LEU A 328 -24.97 -24.67 -21.59
C LEU A 328 -26.09 -23.83 -20.97
N GLN A 329 -25.75 -23.03 -19.98
CA GLN A 329 -26.67 -22.04 -19.40
C GLN A 329 -26.13 -20.64 -19.65
N ALA A 330 -27.02 -19.70 -19.93
CA ALA A 330 -26.69 -18.27 -19.97
C ALA A 330 -27.54 -17.52 -18.96
N ASN A 331 -26.85 -16.74 -18.12
CA ASN A 331 -27.42 -15.94 -17.04
C ASN A 331 -26.97 -14.49 -17.23
N CYS A 332 -27.85 -13.53 -16.95
CA CYS A 332 -27.42 -12.15 -16.75
C CYS A 332 -26.67 -12.06 -15.42
N ALA A 333 -25.63 -11.22 -15.36
CA ALA A 333 -24.87 -11.03 -14.13
C ALA A 333 -25.79 -10.56 -12.98
N GLY A 334 -25.71 -11.24 -11.83
CA GLY A 334 -26.59 -10.98 -10.68
C GLY A 334 -27.96 -11.67 -10.75
N SER A 335 -28.35 -12.27 -11.88
CA SER A 335 -29.54 -13.11 -11.99
C SER A 335 -29.25 -14.53 -11.52
N GLY A 336 -30.10 -15.08 -10.64
CA GLY A 336 -30.06 -16.48 -10.25
C GLY A 336 -30.76 -17.43 -11.24
N THR A 337 -31.46 -16.89 -12.24
CA THR A 337 -32.25 -17.67 -13.20
C THR A 337 -31.68 -17.55 -14.62
N PRO A 338 -31.46 -18.69 -15.31
CA PRO A 338 -31.03 -18.68 -16.70
C PRO A 338 -32.14 -18.18 -17.61
N TYR A 339 -31.75 -17.31 -18.54
CA TYR A 339 -32.59 -16.94 -19.67
C TYR A 339 -32.42 -17.92 -20.85
N PHE A 340 -31.35 -18.74 -20.81
CA PHE A 340 -31.10 -19.80 -21.77
C PHE A 340 -30.58 -21.06 -21.08
N ASP A 341 -31.08 -22.22 -21.50
CA ASP A 341 -30.60 -23.53 -21.06
C ASP A 341 -30.70 -24.56 -22.20
N GLY A 342 -29.56 -24.95 -22.77
CA GLY A 342 -29.45 -25.87 -23.89
C GLY A 342 -28.64 -27.13 -23.55
N ARG A 343 -29.11 -28.30 -23.99
CA ARG A 343 -28.39 -29.58 -23.81
C ARG A 343 -27.41 -29.83 -24.95
N PHE A 344 -26.27 -30.43 -24.61
CA PHE A 344 -25.26 -30.81 -25.59
C PHE A 344 -25.74 -31.98 -26.46
N LYS A 345 -25.27 -32.01 -27.72
CA LYS A 345 -25.50 -33.08 -28.70
C LYS A 345 -24.14 -33.64 -29.15
N PRO A 346 -24.06 -34.83 -29.74
CA PRO A 346 -22.77 -35.35 -30.23
C PRO A 346 -22.12 -34.43 -31.27
N GLY A 347 -20.81 -34.19 -31.15
CA GLY A 347 -20.02 -33.44 -32.13
C GLY A 347 -19.92 -31.95 -31.85
N GLU A 348 -20.10 -31.14 -32.90
CA GLU A 348 -20.17 -29.67 -32.78
C GLU A 348 -21.61 -29.26 -32.48
N VAL A 349 -21.80 -28.43 -31.46
CA VAL A 349 -23.11 -27.94 -31.04
C VAL A 349 -23.17 -26.44 -31.26
N VAL A 350 -24.26 -25.97 -31.86
CA VAL A 350 -24.58 -24.55 -32.00
C VAL A 350 -25.83 -24.28 -31.17
N PHE A 351 -25.73 -23.29 -30.29
CA PHE A 351 -26.82 -22.82 -29.44
C PHE A 351 -27.23 -21.42 -29.89
N ASP A 352 -28.50 -21.24 -30.25
CA ASP A 352 -29.08 -19.93 -30.51
C ASP A 352 -29.47 -19.29 -29.17
N LEU A 353 -28.70 -18.29 -28.75
CA LEU A 353 -28.99 -17.48 -27.58
C LEU A 353 -30.02 -16.41 -27.94
N PRO A 354 -31.18 -16.38 -27.26
CA PRO A 354 -32.10 -15.26 -27.40
C PRO A 354 -31.43 -13.99 -26.87
N GLN A 355 -31.98 -12.84 -27.26
CA GLN A 355 -31.55 -11.56 -26.69
C GLN A 355 -31.70 -11.61 -25.17
N ALA A 356 -30.66 -11.17 -24.45
CA ALA A 356 -30.69 -11.07 -23.00
C ALA A 356 -31.82 -10.11 -22.56
N PRO A 357 -32.56 -10.45 -21.47
CA PRO A 357 -33.69 -9.67 -20.99
C PRO A 357 -33.33 -8.28 -20.47
#